data_AF-A0A954KZJ4-F1
#
_entry.id   AF-A0A954KZJ4-F1
#
_cell.length_a   1.000
_cell.length_b   1.000
_cell.length_c   1.000
_cell.angle_alpha   90.00
_cell.angle_beta   90.00
_cell.angle_gamma   90.00
#
_symmetry.space_group_name_H-M   'P 1'
#
loop_
_entity.id
_entity.type
_entity.pdbx_description
1 polymer ?
#
loop_
_entity_poly.entity_id
_entity_poly.type
_entity_poly.pdbx_seq_one_letter_code
_entity_poly.pdbx_strand_id
1 'polypeptide(L)'
;MAQQLYRSIVAGFLLASTGCAMMTGPREAFSQSMRMFRPQPLDEPFTPDEPDEWGFVGDEGRADQDRERDPDRWWQNLIMSKEARDIERNLGID
;
A
#
# COMPACT_ATOMS: atom_id res chain seq x y z
N MET A 1 -33.31 -14.45 40.54
CA MET A 1 -33.06 -13.72 39.27
C MET A 1 -32.28 -12.41 39.46
N ALA A 2 -32.63 -11.53 40.42
CA ALA A 2 -31.94 -10.25 40.63
C ALA A 2 -30.42 -10.35 40.89
N GLN A 3 -29.95 -11.35 41.63
CA GLN A 3 -28.52 -11.57 41.88
C GLN A 3 -27.70 -11.96 40.64
N GLN A 4 -28.29 -12.64 39.67
CA GLN A 4 -27.58 -12.96 38.42
C GLN A 4 -27.46 -11.74 37.52
N LEU A 5 -28.53 -10.95 37.40
CA LEU A 5 -28.52 -9.66 36.70
C LEU A 5 -27.46 -8.71 37.26
N TYR A 6 -27.36 -8.61 38.59
CA TYR A 6 -26.33 -7.80 39.25
C TYR A 6 -24.91 -8.23 38.89
N ARG A 7 -24.65 -9.55 38.88
CA ARG A 7 -23.33 -10.10 38.50
C ARG A 7 -22.98 -9.81 37.05
N SER A 8 -23.94 -9.95 36.13
CA SER A 8 -23.73 -9.65 34.70
C SER A 8 -23.45 -8.18 34.45
N ILE A 9 -24.16 -7.28 35.15
CA ILE A 9 -23.95 -5.83 35.02
C ILE A 9 -22.58 -5.42 35.54
N VAL A 10 -22.16 -5.94 36.71
CA VAL A 10 -20.84 -5.65 37.28
C VAL A 10 -19.71 -6.20 36.39
N ALA A 11 -19.87 -7.41 35.85
CA ALA A 11 -18.89 -7.98 34.92
C ALA A 11 -18.76 -7.17 33.62
N GLY A 12 -19.89 -6.71 33.05
CA GLY A 12 -19.87 -5.83 31.88
C GLY A 12 -19.18 -4.49 32.14
N PHE A 13 -19.41 -3.91 33.32
CA PHE A 13 -18.78 -2.64 33.71
C PHE A 13 -17.25 -2.77 33.90
N LEU A 14 -16.79 -3.88 34.46
CA LEU A 14 -15.36 -4.17 34.64
C LEU A 14 -14.63 -4.41 33.31
N LEU A 15 -15.28 -5.02 32.33
CA LEU A 15 -14.71 -5.22 30.99
C LEU A 15 -14.70 -3.93 30.16
N ALA A 16 -15.71 -3.06 30.35
CA ALA A 16 -15.77 -1.78 29.64
C ALA A 16 -14.76 -0.76 30.18
N SER A 17 -14.47 -0.77 31.49
CA SER A 17 -13.55 0.20 32.11
C SER A 17 -12.07 -0.05 31.74
N THR A 18 -11.66 -1.29 31.50
CA THR A 18 -10.31 -1.63 31.05
C THR A 18 -10.06 -1.28 29.58
N GLY A 19 -11.13 -1.18 28.77
CA GLY A 19 -11.05 -0.88 27.34
C GLY A 19 -10.61 0.54 27.00
N CYS A 20 -10.92 1.53 27.85
CA CYS A 20 -10.59 2.93 27.56
C CYS A 20 -9.09 3.26 27.62
N ALA A 21 -8.30 2.52 28.40
CA ALA A 21 -6.85 2.75 28.52
C ALA A 21 -6.03 2.08 27.39
N MET A 22 -6.61 1.11 26.69
CA MET A 22 -5.91 0.27 25.69
C MET A 22 -5.94 0.86 24.27
N MET A 23 -6.51 2.04 24.06
CA MET A 23 -6.75 2.58 22.71
C MET A 23 -5.58 3.38 22.12
N THR A 24 -4.59 3.79 22.93
CA THR A 24 -3.45 4.59 22.46
C THR A 24 -2.39 3.72 21.77
N GLY A 25 -2.00 2.58 22.35
CA GLY A 25 -0.99 1.68 21.79
C GLY A 25 -1.29 1.08 20.41
N PRO A 26 -2.52 0.61 20.12
CA PRO A 26 -2.87 0.05 18.81
C PRO A 26 -2.86 1.11 17.70
N ARG A 27 -3.25 2.35 18.04
CA ARG A 27 -3.31 3.46 17.07
C ARG A 27 -1.92 3.86 16.61
N GLU A 28 -0.96 3.91 17.52
CA GLU A 28 0.45 4.17 17.19
C GLU A 28 1.06 3.02 16.39
N ALA A 29 0.82 1.77 16.78
CA ALA A 29 1.28 0.59 16.05
C ALA A 29 0.71 0.52 14.62
N PHE A 30 -0.55 0.86 14.44
CA PHE A 30 -1.18 0.93 13.12
C PHE A 30 -0.60 2.07 12.27
N SER A 31 -0.34 3.23 12.89
CA SER A 31 0.28 4.36 12.18
C SER A 31 1.71 4.07 11.71
N GLN A 32 2.49 3.35 12.52
CA GLN A 32 3.84 2.90 12.15
C GLN A 32 3.79 1.81 11.07
N SER A 33 2.83 0.89 11.16
CA SER A 33 2.62 -0.12 10.12
C SER A 33 2.29 0.52 8.77
N MET A 34 1.41 1.53 8.76
CA MET A 34 1.07 2.27 7.53
C MET A 34 2.22 3.14 7.00
N ARG A 35 3.16 3.58 7.84
CA ARG A 35 4.35 4.31 7.39
C ARG A 35 5.30 3.44 6.55
N MET A 36 5.37 2.13 6.78
CA MET A 36 6.19 1.22 5.98
C MET A 36 5.69 1.08 4.53
N PHE A 37 4.41 1.32 4.30
CA PHE A 37 3.79 1.32 2.96
C PHE A 37 3.73 2.71 2.32
N ARG A 38 4.18 3.76 3.02
CA ARG A 38 4.17 5.11 2.48
C ARG A 38 5.47 5.31 1.69
N PRO A 39 5.42 5.55 0.36
CA PRO A 39 6.61 5.86 -0.41
C PRO A 39 7.30 7.09 0.19
N GLN A 40 8.64 7.05 0.30
CA GLN A 40 9.42 8.16 0.84
C GLN A 40 9.42 9.32 -0.18
N PRO A 41 9.10 10.56 0.22
CA PRO A 41 8.99 11.69 -0.71
C PRO A 41 10.35 12.32 -1.06
N LEU A 42 11.42 11.53 -1.12
CA LEU A 42 12.76 11.99 -1.48
C LEU A 42 13.13 11.64 -2.92
N ASP A 43 12.15 11.30 -3.75
CA ASP A 43 12.37 11.16 -5.18
C ASP A 43 12.43 12.55 -5.83
N GLU A 44 13.40 12.70 -6.72
CA GLU A 44 13.81 13.92 -7.41
C GLU A 44 12.63 14.73 -7.96
N PRO A 45 12.78 16.07 -8.07
CA PRO A 45 11.73 16.91 -8.63
C PRO A 45 11.34 16.39 -10.02
N PHE A 46 10.05 16.15 -10.21
CA PHE A 46 9.43 15.73 -11.47
C PHE A 46 9.97 16.57 -12.64
N THR A 47 10.85 15.96 -13.43
CA THR A 47 11.27 16.47 -14.74
C THR A 47 10.34 15.87 -15.80
N PRO A 48 9.65 16.70 -16.60
CA PRO A 48 8.81 16.18 -17.67
C PRO A 48 9.71 15.55 -18.74
N ASP A 49 9.41 14.28 -19.03
CA ASP A 49 9.83 13.51 -20.20
C ASP A 49 11.34 13.48 -20.47
N GLU A 50 12.10 12.86 -19.58
CA GLU A 50 13.36 12.24 -19.99
C GLU A 50 13.07 11.08 -20.96
N PRO A 51 13.78 11.01 -22.11
CA PRO A 51 13.66 9.90 -23.04
C PRO A 51 13.97 8.57 -22.36
N ASP A 52 13.28 7.51 -22.79
CA ASP A 52 13.43 6.15 -22.26
C ASP A 52 14.86 5.62 -22.49
N GLU A 53 15.75 5.90 -21.54
CA GLU A 53 17.17 5.53 -21.61
C GLU A 53 17.36 4.01 -21.60
N TRP A 54 16.41 3.26 -21.02
CA TRP A 54 16.53 1.83 -20.75
C TRP A 54 15.65 0.93 -21.62
N GLY A 55 14.84 1.49 -22.52
CA GLY A 55 13.94 0.72 -23.39
C GLY A 55 14.67 -0.34 -24.24
N PHE A 56 15.92 -0.06 -24.64
CA PHE A 56 16.74 -1.02 -25.40
C PHE A 56 17.08 -2.29 -24.61
N VAL A 57 17.20 -2.22 -23.28
CA VAL A 57 17.48 -3.38 -22.42
C VAL A 57 16.25 -4.28 -22.32
N GLY A 58 15.05 -3.69 -22.29
CA GLY A 58 13.80 -4.43 -22.32
C GLY A 58 13.62 -5.19 -23.64
N ASP A 59 13.90 -4.53 -24.76
CA ASP A 59 13.81 -5.14 -26.08
C ASP A 59 14.87 -6.27 -26.27
N GLU A 60 16.12 -6.05 -25.86
CA GLU A 60 17.19 -7.07 -25.93
C GLU A 60 16.92 -8.26 -24.98
N GLY A 61 16.48 -7.98 -23.74
CA GLY A 61 16.22 -9.01 -22.72
C GLY A 61 15.02 -9.90 -23.02
N ARG A 62 14.07 -9.43 -23.83
CA ARG A 62 12.87 -10.17 -24.22
C ARG A 62 13.05 -11.06 -25.45
N ALA A 63 14.06 -10.81 -26.27
CA ALA A 63 14.27 -11.49 -27.54
C ALA A 63 12.98 -11.54 -28.40
N ASP A 64 12.32 -12.69 -28.47
CA ASP A 64 11.11 -12.94 -29.30
C ASP A 64 9.80 -13.06 -28.50
N GLN A 65 9.80 -12.74 -27.19
CA GLN A 65 8.56 -12.78 -26.41
C GLN A 65 7.57 -11.70 -26.89
N ASP A 66 6.27 -11.98 -26.83
CA ASP A 66 5.18 -11.05 -27.18
C ASP A 66 4.85 -10.11 -26.02
N ARG A 67 4.48 -8.86 -26.33
CA ARG A 67 4.10 -7.87 -25.31
C ARG A 67 2.70 -8.20 -24.78
N GLU A 68 2.57 -8.30 -23.45
CA GLU A 68 1.30 -8.56 -22.80
C GLU A 68 0.59 -7.23 -22.56
N ARG A 69 -0.65 -7.10 -23.05
CA ARG A 69 -1.39 -5.84 -22.94
C ARG A 69 -2.29 -5.86 -21.71
N ASP A 70 -2.05 -4.97 -20.76
CA ASP A 70 -2.89 -4.85 -19.57
C ASP A 70 -4.20 -4.12 -19.93
N PRO A 71 -5.38 -4.76 -19.79
CA PRO A 71 -6.65 -4.12 -20.06
C PRO A 71 -6.99 -2.97 -19.09
N ASP A 72 -6.34 -2.88 -17.92
CA ASP A 72 -6.74 -2.00 -16.82
C ASP A 72 -5.76 -0.84 -16.53
N ARG A 73 -5.12 -0.26 -17.55
CA ARG A 73 -4.13 0.84 -17.40
C ARG A 73 -4.57 2.13 -16.69
N TRP A 74 -5.87 2.35 -16.50
CA TRP A 74 -6.40 3.66 -16.07
C TRP A 74 -5.91 4.10 -14.68
N TRP A 75 -5.60 3.16 -13.79
CA TRP A 75 -5.14 3.45 -12.41
C TRP A 75 -3.62 3.52 -12.29
N GLN A 76 -2.86 2.99 -13.24
CA GLN A 76 -1.40 2.91 -13.17
C GLN A 76 -0.78 4.32 -13.02
N ASN A 77 -1.29 5.30 -13.78
CA ASN A 77 -0.83 6.70 -13.68
C ASN A 77 -1.21 7.41 -12.36
N LEU A 78 -2.13 6.85 -11.57
CA LEU A 78 -2.59 7.45 -10.31
C LEU A 78 -1.89 6.87 -9.08
N ILE A 79 -1.41 5.64 -9.17
CA ILE A 79 -0.91 4.87 -8.01
C ILE A 79 0.56 4.47 -8.19
N MET A 80 1.01 4.22 -9.42
CA MET A 80 2.39 3.78 -9.68
C MET A 80 3.33 4.96 -9.92
N SER A 81 4.58 4.78 -9.48
CA SER A 81 5.66 5.71 -9.82
C SER A 81 6.02 5.62 -11.31
N LYS A 82 6.86 6.55 -11.80
CA LYS A 82 7.38 6.51 -13.16
C LYS A 82 8.27 5.28 -13.37
N GLU A 83 9.12 4.99 -12.39
CA GLU A 83 10.03 3.85 -12.37
C GLU A 83 9.26 2.52 -12.44
N ALA A 84 8.17 2.39 -11.69
CA ALA A 84 7.36 1.18 -11.72
C ALA A 84 6.72 0.96 -13.10
N ARG A 85 6.25 2.03 -13.76
CA ARG A 85 5.72 1.97 -15.14
C ARG A 85 6.81 1.66 -16.17
N ASP A 86 8.01 2.19 -15.98
CA ASP A 86 9.15 1.92 -16.84
C ASP A 86 9.63 0.46 -16.71
N ILE A 87 9.59 -0.11 -15.49
CA ILE A 87 9.86 -1.53 -15.26
C ILE A 87 8.83 -2.41 -15.97
N GLU A 88 7.54 -2.12 -15.85
CA GLU A 88 6.49 -2.87 -16.55
C GLU A 88 6.65 -2.79 -18.08
N ARG A 89 6.93 -1.59 -18.62
CA ARG A 89 7.22 -1.41 -20.05
C ARG A 89 8.42 -2.25 -20.49
N ASN A 90 9.49 -2.30 -19.71
CA ASN A 90 10.69 -3.09 -20.01
C ASN A 90 10.44 -4.61 -19.90
N LEU A 91 9.54 -5.04 -19.01
CA LEU A 91 9.05 -6.42 -18.96
C LEU A 91 8.12 -6.75 -20.15
N GLY A 92 7.70 -5.73 -20.90
CA GLY A 92 6.79 -5.83 -22.02
C GLY A 92 5.35 -6.03 -21.58
N ILE A 93 5.01 -5.52 -20.40
CA ILE A 93 3.65 -5.33 -19.92
C ILE A 93 3.24 -3.95 -20.40
N ASP A 94 2.43 -3.94 -21.45
CA ASP A 94 1.80 -2.74 -21.97
C ASP A 94 0.39 -2.57 -21.43
#